data_AF-A0A6A4V2Z7-F1
#
_entry.id   AF-A0A6A4V2Z7-F1
#
_cell.length_a   1.000
_cell.length_b   1.000
_cell.length_c   1.000
_cell.angle_alpha   90.00
_cell.angle_beta   90.00
_cell.angle_gamma   90.00
#
_symmetry.space_group_name_H-M   'P 1'
#
loop_
_entity.id
_entity.type
_entity.pdbx_description
1 polymer ?
#
loop_
_entity_poly.entity_id
_entity_poly.type
_entity_poly.pdbx_seq_one_letter_code
_entity_poly.pdbx_strand_id
1 'polypeptide(L)'
;MSSAYSAPPGDTGPVAPAFSPDSLCGPDGRLLCVPEHILGVSLDDGVDLERTVLRAVRRLQLRHHPDRPGGNAFLSRLVNISATWLIDHRSAYRAWAASESGAIQIARATLAAPQPLRLPLTSCDEQAIASGLDASIGRSARLRLENGRIAEDLRRVRAEREESRRQWAEAAAQLAILKKSKVAADREAAALRSQLASLQAQRRRELQVARARAATRVVSAHREASACRRRLAESSRRWRHERRAVNAVMGAVQTAEMAAAGTAERLRAQLSQARPRLLEEHLRRTMEGRMDSDSRRTARRLLKLLF
;
A
#
# COMPACT_ATOMS: atom_id res chain seq x y z
N MET A 1 -6.95 74.57 -68.13
CA MET A 1 -8.31 74.52 -67.55
C MET A 1 -8.26 73.75 -66.24
N SER A 2 -9.05 74.19 -65.28
CA SER A 2 -8.84 74.10 -63.84
C SER A 2 -8.70 72.69 -63.25
N SER A 3 -7.68 72.57 -62.40
CA SER A 3 -7.68 71.75 -61.21
C SER A 3 -8.81 72.20 -60.29
N ALA A 4 -9.71 71.29 -59.94
CA ALA A 4 -10.68 71.45 -58.87
C ALA A 4 -10.82 70.09 -58.19
N TYR A 5 -9.92 69.79 -57.27
CA TYR A 5 -10.07 68.96 -56.06
C TYR A 5 -8.66 68.79 -55.45
N SER A 6 -8.10 69.89 -54.95
CA SER A 6 -6.96 69.84 -54.02
C SER A 6 -7.51 69.50 -52.63
N ALA A 7 -7.16 68.33 -52.11
CA ALA A 7 -7.45 67.97 -50.72
C ALA A 7 -6.44 68.64 -49.77
N PRO A 8 -6.83 68.99 -48.52
CA PRO A 8 -5.95 69.62 -47.55
C PRO A 8 -4.87 68.66 -47.03
N PRO A 9 -3.71 69.17 -46.55
CA PRO A 9 -2.59 68.34 -46.11
C PRO A 9 -2.92 67.77 -44.71
N GLY A 10 -3.45 66.55 -44.70
CA GLY A 10 -3.86 65.86 -43.47
C GLY A 10 -4.69 64.60 -43.71
N ASP A 11 -5.28 64.43 -44.89
CA ASP A 11 -5.96 63.18 -45.25
C ASP A 11 -4.95 62.19 -45.82
N THR A 12 -4.80 61.05 -45.14
CA THR A 12 -4.32 59.83 -45.78
C THR A 12 -5.10 59.66 -47.08
N GLY A 13 -4.42 59.77 -48.22
CA GLY A 13 -5.04 59.61 -49.53
C GLY A 13 -5.91 58.36 -49.57
N PRO A 14 -6.97 58.32 -50.40
CA PRO A 14 -7.93 57.22 -50.39
C PRO A 14 -7.17 55.90 -50.42
N VAL A 15 -7.32 55.12 -49.35
CA VAL A 15 -6.70 53.80 -49.20
C VAL A 15 -7.03 53.04 -50.48
N ALA A 16 -6.01 52.54 -51.17
CA ALA A 16 -6.21 51.74 -52.38
C ALA A 16 -7.26 50.67 -52.04
N PRO A 17 -8.34 50.56 -52.82
CA PRO A 17 -9.48 49.72 -52.47
C PRO A 17 -8.96 48.32 -52.12
N ALA A 18 -9.43 47.76 -51.00
CA ALA A 18 -8.99 46.43 -50.59
C ALA A 18 -9.35 45.43 -51.69
N PHE A 19 -8.42 44.52 -52.01
CA PHE A 19 -8.66 43.44 -52.95
C PHE A 19 -9.90 42.66 -52.51
N SER A 20 -10.95 42.66 -53.33
CA SER A 20 -12.17 41.89 -53.09
C SER A 20 -12.60 41.15 -54.36
N PRO A 21 -12.64 39.80 -54.32
CA PRO A 21 -13.17 38.94 -55.40
C PRO A 21 -14.54 39.40 -55.91
N ASP A 22 -15.36 39.95 -55.02
CA ASP A 22 -16.77 40.28 -55.26
C ASP A 22 -16.96 41.38 -56.31
N SER A 23 -15.95 42.22 -56.54
CA SER A 23 -16.05 43.29 -57.55
C SER A 23 -15.89 42.79 -59.01
N LEU A 24 -15.54 41.52 -59.20
CA LEU A 24 -15.63 40.82 -60.49
C LEU A 24 -16.83 39.85 -60.55
N CYS A 25 -17.62 39.78 -59.48
CA CYS A 25 -18.77 38.90 -59.40
C CYS A 25 -20.04 39.61 -59.87
N GLY A 26 -20.96 38.83 -60.41
CA GLY A 26 -22.30 39.26 -60.76
C GLY A 26 -23.18 39.38 -59.54
N PRO A 27 -24.42 39.88 -59.72
CA PRO A 27 -25.41 39.93 -58.65
C PRO A 27 -25.76 38.55 -58.06
N ASP A 28 -25.37 37.46 -58.71
CA ASP A 28 -25.51 36.07 -58.27
C ASP A 28 -24.28 35.52 -57.52
N GLY A 29 -23.28 36.37 -57.23
CA GLY A 29 -22.04 36.00 -56.55
C GLY A 29 -21.10 35.13 -57.39
N ARG A 30 -21.35 34.99 -58.70
CA ARG A 30 -20.49 34.25 -59.61
C ARG A 30 -19.52 35.19 -60.30
N LEU A 31 -18.29 34.74 -60.45
CA LEU A 31 -17.27 35.47 -61.20
C LEU A 31 -17.74 35.66 -62.66
N LEU A 32 -17.88 36.93 -63.09
CA LEU A 32 -18.38 37.30 -64.41
C LEU A 32 -17.33 37.12 -65.50
N CYS A 33 -16.06 37.31 -65.15
CA CYS A 33 -14.96 37.35 -66.09
C CYS A 33 -13.61 37.15 -65.39
N VAL A 34 -12.62 36.73 -66.17
CA VAL A 34 -11.25 36.48 -65.71
C VAL A 34 -10.35 37.61 -66.25
N PRO A 35 -9.70 38.41 -65.39
CA PRO A 35 -8.89 39.57 -65.79
C PRO A 35 -7.84 39.30 -66.87
N GLU A 36 -7.07 38.22 -66.76
CA GLU A 36 -6.06 37.81 -67.72
C GLU A 36 -6.67 37.42 -69.08
N HIS A 37 -7.87 36.83 -69.08
CA HIS A 37 -8.61 36.49 -70.30
C HIS A 37 -9.19 37.73 -70.98
N ILE A 38 -9.70 38.72 -70.22
CA ILE A 38 -10.21 39.98 -70.78
C ILE A 38 -9.11 40.74 -71.52
N LEU A 39 -7.93 40.82 -70.89
CA LEU A 39 -6.82 41.59 -71.43
C LEU A 39 -5.99 40.79 -72.46
N GLY A 40 -6.14 39.46 -72.48
CA GLY A 40 -5.37 38.56 -73.33
C GLY A 40 -3.88 38.60 -72.99
N VAL A 41 -3.57 38.51 -71.70
CA VAL A 41 -2.21 38.58 -71.14
C VAL A 41 -1.95 37.35 -70.29
N SER A 42 -0.70 36.90 -70.17
CA SER A 42 -0.38 35.76 -69.30
C SER A 42 -0.01 36.26 -67.92
N LEU A 43 -0.52 35.60 -66.87
CA LEU A 43 -0.05 35.89 -65.53
C LEU A 43 1.45 35.59 -65.40
N ASP A 44 2.03 34.72 -66.23
CA ASP A 44 3.44 34.31 -66.12
C ASP A 44 4.45 35.29 -66.71
N ASP A 45 4.00 36.41 -67.32
CA ASP A 45 4.84 37.43 -67.98
C ASP A 45 5.77 38.22 -67.03
N GLY A 46 5.90 37.80 -65.76
CA GLY A 46 6.98 38.21 -64.87
C GLY A 46 7.10 39.72 -64.66
N VAL A 47 8.27 40.28 -64.98
CA VAL A 47 8.64 41.70 -64.80
C VAL A 47 8.02 42.59 -65.89
N ASP A 48 7.60 42.03 -67.03
CA ASP A 48 7.01 42.77 -68.15
C ASP A 48 5.47 42.74 -68.17
N LEU A 49 4.83 42.11 -67.17
CA LEU A 49 3.38 42.01 -67.08
C LEU A 49 2.70 43.40 -67.12
N GLU A 50 3.20 44.37 -66.35
CA GLU A 50 2.60 45.72 -66.32
C GLU A 50 2.63 46.39 -67.69
N ARG A 51 3.77 46.32 -68.41
CA ARG A 51 3.89 46.85 -69.77
C ARG A 51 2.94 46.14 -70.74
N THR A 52 2.79 44.83 -70.59
CA THR A 52 1.91 44.00 -71.42
C THR A 52 0.44 44.33 -71.17
N VAL A 53 0.05 44.50 -69.90
CA VAL A 53 -1.28 44.98 -69.49
C VAL A 53 -1.55 46.38 -70.05
N LEU A 54 -0.65 47.34 -69.90
CA LEU A 54 -0.85 48.71 -70.42
C LEU A 54 -0.98 48.74 -71.94
N ARG A 55 -0.20 47.91 -72.66
CA ARG A 55 -0.34 47.75 -74.13
C ARG A 55 -1.68 47.13 -74.51
N ALA A 56 -2.11 46.10 -73.78
CA ALA A 56 -3.40 45.45 -73.98
C ALA A 56 -4.57 46.41 -73.74
N VAL A 57 -4.52 47.17 -72.64
CA VAL A 57 -5.49 48.22 -72.31
C VAL A 57 -5.55 49.26 -73.42
N ARG A 58 -4.40 49.79 -73.86
CA ARG A 58 -4.38 50.77 -74.95
C ARG A 58 -5.01 50.20 -76.22
N ARG A 59 -4.68 48.98 -76.61
CA ARG A 59 -5.25 48.29 -77.78
C ARG A 59 -6.77 48.13 -77.66
N LEU A 60 -7.27 47.73 -76.48
CA LEU A 60 -8.69 47.49 -76.23
C LEU A 60 -9.49 48.79 -76.11
N GLN A 61 -8.92 49.84 -75.48
CA GLN A 61 -9.54 51.15 -75.41
C GLN A 61 -9.66 51.80 -76.80
N LEU A 62 -8.69 51.59 -77.70
CA LEU A 62 -8.85 52.01 -79.10
C LEU A 62 -10.06 51.36 -79.80
N ARG A 63 -10.56 50.22 -79.33
CA ARG A 63 -11.72 49.54 -79.92
C ARG A 63 -13.02 49.83 -79.18
N HIS A 64 -12.96 49.94 -77.86
CA HIS A 64 -14.14 49.93 -77.00
C HIS A 64 -14.38 51.21 -76.22
N HIS A 65 -13.56 52.26 -76.39
CA HIS A 65 -13.76 53.55 -75.71
C HIS A 65 -15.17 54.11 -76.00
N PRO A 66 -15.89 54.61 -74.98
CA PRO A 66 -17.28 55.08 -75.13
C PRO A 66 -17.44 56.16 -76.21
N ASP A 67 -16.43 57.01 -76.39
CA ASP A 67 -16.48 58.11 -77.38
C ASP A 67 -16.25 57.66 -78.84
N ARG A 68 -16.00 56.36 -79.09
CA ARG A 68 -15.79 55.84 -80.44
C ARG A 68 -17.08 55.27 -81.03
N PRO A 69 -17.29 55.37 -82.35
CA PRO A 69 -18.39 54.68 -83.01
C PRO A 69 -18.25 53.16 -82.84
N GLY A 70 -19.23 52.52 -82.21
CA GLY A 70 -19.19 51.10 -81.83
C GLY A 70 -18.52 50.80 -80.47
N GLY A 71 -18.14 51.85 -79.72
CA GLY A 71 -17.61 51.74 -78.36
C GLY A 71 -18.64 51.19 -77.37
N ASN A 72 -18.16 50.67 -76.23
CA ASN A 72 -19.00 50.11 -75.18
C ASN A 72 -18.47 50.48 -73.79
N ALA A 73 -19.21 51.34 -73.09
CA ALA A 73 -18.85 51.82 -71.76
C ALA A 73 -18.73 50.70 -70.71
N PHE A 74 -19.47 49.59 -70.87
CA PHE A 74 -19.33 48.43 -70.00
C PHE A 74 -18.01 47.69 -70.25
N LEU A 75 -17.66 47.41 -71.51
CA LEU A 75 -16.39 46.77 -71.85
C LEU A 75 -15.19 47.65 -71.49
N SER A 76 -15.28 48.96 -71.72
CA SER A 76 -14.23 49.91 -71.30
C SER A 76 -14.01 49.90 -69.79
N ARG A 77 -15.07 49.78 -68.98
CA ARG A 77 -14.98 49.62 -67.52
C ARG A 77 -14.35 48.29 -67.12
N LEU A 78 -14.75 47.17 -67.74
CA LEU A 78 -14.16 45.86 -67.46
C LEU A 78 -12.67 45.80 -67.78
N VAL A 79 -12.25 46.42 -68.89
CA VAL A 79 -10.83 46.55 -69.26
C VAL A 79 -10.05 47.31 -68.18
N ASN A 80 -10.60 48.40 -67.67
CA ASN A 80 -9.95 49.20 -66.63
C ASN A 80 -9.86 48.45 -65.29
N ILE A 81 -10.95 47.80 -64.85
CA ILE A 81 -10.97 47.00 -63.62
C ILE A 81 -9.96 45.85 -63.70
N SER A 82 -9.92 45.14 -64.84
CA SER A 82 -8.97 44.04 -65.06
C SER A 82 -7.52 44.53 -64.99
N ALA A 83 -7.24 45.72 -65.53
CA ALA A 83 -5.90 46.31 -65.47
C ALA A 83 -5.50 46.68 -64.05
N THR A 84 -6.38 47.31 -63.28
CA THR A 84 -6.18 47.61 -61.85
C THR A 84 -5.88 46.35 -61.05
N TRP A 85 -6.57 45.24 -61.33
CA TRP A 85 -6.36 43.98 -60.63
C TRP A 85 -4.99 43.35 -60.93
N LEU A 86 -4.55 43.39 -62.19
CA LEU A 86 -3.29 42.81 -62.61
C LEU A 86 -2.07 43.69 -62.31
N ILE A 87 -2.26 45.01 -62.13
CA ILE A 87 -1.20 45.96 -61.79
C ILE A 87 -1.17 46.21 -60.28
N ASP A 88 -2.25 46.75 -59.72
CA ASP A 88 -2.29 47.27 -58.35
C ASP A 88 -2.55 46.19 -57.29
N HIS A 89 -3.24 45.09 -57.65
CA HIS A 89 -3.61 44.01 -56.72
C HIS A 89 -3.03 42.64 -57.09
N ARG A 90 -1.97 42.62 -57.90
CA ARG A 90 -1.40 41.40 -58.50
C ARG A 90 -1.14 40.26 -57.50
N SER A 91 -0.50 40.56 -56.37
CA SER A 91 -0.12 39.54 -55.38
C SER A 91 -1.34 38.92 -54.70
N ALA A 92 -2.30 39.75 -54.32
CA ALA A 92 -3.56 39.31 -53.71
C ALA A 92 -4.41 38.50 -54.70
N TYR A 93 -4.50 38.96 -55.95
CA TYR A 93 -5.20 38.24 -57.01
C TYR A 93 -4.59 36.87 -57.27
N ARG A 94 -3.26 36.77 -57.40
CA ARG A 94 -2.57 35.48 -57.60
C ARG A 94 -2.75 34.52 -56.43
N ALA A 95 -2.64 35.02 -55.20
CA ALA A 95 -2.84 34.20 -54.00
C ALA A 95 -4.27 33.64 -53.93
N TRP A 96 -5.26 34.46 -54.28
CA TRP A 96 -6.66 34.03 -54.38
C TRP A 96 -6.88 33.05 -55.54
N ALA A 97 -6.35 33.31 -56.73
CA ALA A 97 -6.47 32.45 -57.90
C ALA A 97 -5.86 31.06 -57.67
N ALA A 98 -4.81 30.97 -56.85
CA ALA A 98 -4.18 29.71 -56.45
C ALA A 98 -4.93 28.95 -55.34
N SER A 99 -5.92 29.57 -54.69
CA SER A 99 -6.76 28.91 -53.69
C SER A 99 -7.77 27.98 -54.36
N GLU A 100 -8.24 26.96 -53.63
CA GLU A 100 -9.26 26.02 -54.14
C GLU A 100 -10.56 26.74 -54.55
N SER A 101 -10.97 27.75 -53.77
CA SER A 101 -12.16 28.57 -54.08
C SER A 101 -11.98 29.43 -55.33
N GLY A 102 -10.83 30.11 -55.44
CA GLY A 102 -10.53 30.96 -56.60
C GLY A 102 -10.38 30.17 -57.89
N ALA A 103 -9.67 29.05 -57.87
CA ALA A 103 -9.50 28.17 -59.03
C ALA A 103 -10.84 27.65 -59.57
N ILE A 104 -11.76 27.25 -58.67
CA ILE A 104 -13.10 26.78 -59.06
C ILE A 104 -13.93 27.93 -59.68
N GLN A 105 -13.84 29.14 -59.13
CA GLN A 105 -14.56 30.30 -59.67
C GLN A 105 -14.02 30.75 -61.03
N ILE A 106 -12.70 30.76 -61.23
CA ILE A 106 -12.05 31.06 -62.51
C ILE A 106 -12.45 30.02 -63.57
N ALA A 107 -12.41 28.73 -63.23
CA ALA A 107 -12.83 27.66 -64.14
C ALA A 107 -14.32 27.81 -64.52
N ARG A 108 -15.20 28.11 -63.55
CA ARG A 108 -16.62 28.35 -63.81
C ARG A 108 -16.86 29.57 -64.70
N ALA A 109 -16.21 30.70 -64.43
CA ALA A 109 -16.34 31.92 -65.23
C ALA A 109 -15.85 31.71 -66.67
N THR A 110 -14.74 30.98 -66.83
CA THR A 110 -14.18 30.63 -68.15
C THR A 110 -15.16 29.77 -68.95
N LEU A 111 -15.87 28.85 -68.29
CA LEU A 111 -16.88 28.00 -68.92
C LEU A 111 -18.22 28.72 -69.17
N ALA A 112 -18.61 29.65 -68.28
CA ALA A 112 -19.94 30.27 -68.27
C ALA A 112 -20.06 31.61 -69.03
N ALA A 113 -18.96 32.25 -69.43
CA ALA A 113 -19.02 33.56 -70.10
C ALA A 113 -19.70 33.51 -71.48
N PRO A 114 -20.79 34.27 -71.75
CA PRO A 114 -21.32 34.47 -73.09
C PRO A 114 -20.38 35.35 -73.94
N GLN A 115 -20.31 35.09 -75.26
CA GLN A 115 -19.54 35.88 -76.23
C GLN A 115 -19.91 37.38 -76.15
N PRO A 116 -18.92 38.30 -76.13
CA PRO A 116 -17.94 38.44 -77.21
C PRO A 116 -16.47 38.45 -76.78
N LEU A 117 -16.13 37.91 -75.60
CA LEU A 117 -14.75 37.89 -75.08
C LEU A 117 -13.99 36.56 -75.34
N ARG A 118 -14.62 35.58 -76.00
CA ARG A 118 -13.91 34.36 -76.41
C ARG A 118 -12.98 34.68 -77.58
N LEU A 119 -11.67 34.69 -77.32
CA LEU A 119 -10.80 33.96 -78.23
C LEU A 119 -11.25 32.48 -78.14
N PRO A 120 -11.36 31.75 -79.25
CA PRO A 120 -11.74 30.34 -79.22
C PRO A 120 -10.79 29.60 -78.26
N LEU A 121 -11.35 28.94 -77.24
CA LEU A 121 -10.59 28.03 -76.40
C LEU A 121 -9.90 27.05 -77.32
N THR A 122 -8.60 26.88 -77.15
CA THR A 122 -7.90 25.85 -77.91
C THR A 122 -8.32 24.49 -77.38
N SER A 123 -8.23 23.44 -78.21
CA SER A 123 -8.43 22.07 -77.75
C SER A 123 -7.53 21.70 -76.56
N CYS A 124 -6.37 22.36 -76.44
CA CYS A 124 -5.46 22.22 -75.31
C CYS A 124 -6.07 22.74 -73.99
N ASP A 125 -6.76 23.89 -74.03
CA ASP A 125 -7.39 24.50 -72.85
C ASP A 125 -8.57 23.66 -72.35
N GLU A 126 -9.38 23.14 -73.27
CA GLU A 126 -10.48 22.24 -72.94
C GLU A 126 -9.98 20.94 -72.30
N GLN A 127 -8.90 20.36 -72.85
CA GLN A 127 -8.27 19.17 -72.32
C GLN A 127 -7.66 19.41 -70.92
N ALA A 128 -7.03 20.57 -70.70
CA ALA A 128 -6.46 20.95 -69.41
C ALA A 128 -7.54 21.08 -68.33
N ILE A 129 -8.67 21.73 -68.65
CA ILE A 129 -9.81 21.88 -67.73
C ILE A 129 -10.44 20.52 -67.40
N ALA A 130 -10.67 19.66 -68.40
CA ALA A 130 -11.21 18.32 -68.20
C ALA A 130 -10.30 17.49 -67.29
N SER A 131 -8.98 17.48 -67.56
CA SER A 131 -8.00 16.77 -66.73
C SER A 131 -7.93 17.29 -65.29
N GLY A 132 -8.08 18.62 -65.10
CA GLY A 132 -8.12 19.25 -63.78
C GLY A 132 -9.36 18.86 -62.97
N LEU A 133 -10.51 18.75 -63.63
CA LEU A 133 -11.76 18.28 -63.02
C LEU A 133 -11.67 16.80 -62.64
N ASP A 134 -11.18 15.94 -63.53
CA ASP A 134 -10.98 14.51 -63.24
C ASP A 134 -10.02 14.30 -62.07
N ALA A 135 -8.90 15.04 -62.03
CA ALA A 135 -7.97 15.01 -60.90
C ALA A 135 -8.60 15.50 -59.59
N SER A 136 -9.50 16.49 -59.66
CA SER A 136 -10.24 17.00 -58.49
C SER A 136 -11.26 15.98 -57.96
N ILE A 137 -11.96 15.29 -58.86
CA ILE A 137 -12.88 14.20 -58.52
C ILE A 137 -12.10 13.05 -57.85
N GLY A 138 -10.94 12.69 -58.40
CA GLY A 138 -10.05 11.67 -57.83
C GLY A 138 -9.56 12.03 -56.41
N ARG A 139 -9.12 13.28 -56.19
CA ARG A 139 -8.73 13.77 -54.85
C ARG A 139 -9.92 13.74 -53.88
N SER A 140 -11.08 14.19 -54.32
CA SER A 140 -12.31 14.19 -53.51
C SER A 140 -12.74 12.77 -53.11
N ALA A 141 -12.64 11.80 -54.01
CA ALA A 141 -12.94 10.40 -53.72
C ALA A 141 -11.95 9.82 -52.68
N ARG A 142 -10.65 10.13 -52.82
CA ARG A 142 -9.62 9.72 -51.86
C ARG A 142 -9.85 10.28 -50.46
N LEU A 143 -10.18 11.57 -50.35
CA LEU A 143 -10.48 12.21 -49.06
C LEU A 143 -11.70 11.57 -48.37
N ARG A 144 -12.73 11.17 -49.11
CA ARG A 144 -13.88 10.45 -48.54
C ARG A 144 -13.49 9.10 -47.94
N LEU A 145 -12.62 8.34 -48.62
CA LEU A 145 -12.12 7.07 -48.12
C LEU A 145 -11.26 7.26 -46.86
N GLU A 146 -10.37 8.25 -46.87
CA GLU A 146 -9.52 8.59 -45.71
C GLU A 146 -10.37 9.04 -44.52
N ASN A 147 -11.36 9.91 -44.73
CA ASN A 147 -12.31 10.30 -43.68
C ASN A 147 -13.11 9.12 -43.13
N GLY A 148 -13.49 8.17 -43.99
CA GLY A 148 -14.15 6.92 -43.58
C GLY A 148 -13.28 6.09 -42.63
N ARG A 149 -12.01 5.90 -42.99
CA ARG A 149 -11.02 5.19 -42.14
C ARG A 149 -10.81 5.89 -40.80
N ILE A 150 -10.61 7.20 -40.82
CA ILE A 150 -10.44 8.00 -39.59
C ILE A 150 -11.68 7.86 -38.69
N ALA A 151 -12.89 7.87 -39.26
CA ALA A 151 -14.11 7.71 -38.48
C ALA A 151 -14.23 6.31 -37.84
N GLU A 152 -13.74 5.26 -38.51
CA GLU A 152 -13.70 3.89 -37.97
C GLU A 152 -12.65 3.76 -36.86
N ASP A 153 -11.45 4.30 -37.06
CA ASP A 153 -10.39 4.30 -36.06
C ASP A 153 -10.82 5.06 -34.79
N LEU A 154 -11.48 6.21 -34.96
CA LEU A 154 -12.06 6.96 -33.84
C LEU A 154 -13.14 6.16 -33.10
N ARG A 155 -13.97 5.38 -33.81
CA ARG A 155 -14.95 4.49 -33.18
C ARG A 155 -14.25 3.39 -32.38
N ARG A 156 -13.21 2.78 -32.93
CA ARG A 156 -12.43 1.73 -32.26
C ARG A 156 -11.75 2.26 -30.99
N VAL A 157 -11.03 3.38 -31.08
CA VAL A 157 -10.35 4.00 -29.94
C VAL A 157 -11.34 4.40 -28.84
N ARG A 158 -12.54 4.87 -29.20
CA ARG A 158 -13.60 5.16 -28.21
C ARG A 158 -14.06 3.90 -27.48
N ALA A 159 -14.29 2.80 -28.21
CA ALA A 159 -14.67 1.53 -27.61
C ALA A 159 -13.57 0.99 -26.67
N GLU A 160 -12.31 0.98 -27.11
CA GLU A 160 -11.16 0.56 -26.31
C GLU A 160 -11.00 1.42 -25.04
N ARG A 161 -11.22 2.73 -25.15
CA ARG A 161 -11.18 3.65 -24.00
C ARG A 161 -12.31 3.39 -23.01
N GLU A 162 -13.52 3.09 -23.49
CA GLU A 162 -14.64 2.72 -22.63
C GLU A 162 -14.40 1.40 -21.93
N GLU A 163 -13.87 0.39 -22.63
CA GLU A 163 -13.50 -0.89 -22.05
C GLU A 163 -12.42 -0.71 -20.98
N SER A 164 -11.36 0.04 -21.29
CA SER A 164 -10.31 0.38 -20.31
C SER A 164 -10.90 1.08 -19.09
N ARG A 165 -11.83 2.01 -19.27
CA ARG A 165 -12.53 2.68 -18.15
C ARG A 165 -13.32 1.71 -17.29
N ARG A 166 -14.00 0.74 -17.88
CA ARG A 166 -14.72 -0.31 -17.14
C ARG A 166 -13.75 -1.17 -16.33
N GLN A 167 -12.66 -1.62 -16.94
CA GLN A 167 -11.62 -2.40 -16.27
C GLN A 167 -10.99 -1.62 -15.09
N TRP A 168 -10.69 -0.34 -15.26
CA TRP A 168 -10.18 0.51 -14.18
C TRP A 168 -11.20 0.69 -13.05
N ALA A 169 -12.49 0.85 -13.37
CA ALA A 169 -13.55 0.96 -12.38
C ALA A 169 -13.72 -0.34 -11.58
N GLU A 170 -13.68 -1.50 -12.25
CA GLU A 170 -13.72 -2.82 -11.62
C GLU A 170 -12.52 -3.06 -10.71
N ALA A 171 -11.30 -2.76 -11.18
CA ALA A 171 -10.09 -2.87 -10.39
C ALA A 171 -10.13 -1.94 -9.15
N ALA A 172 -10.65 -0.72 -9.29
CA ALA A 172 -10.82 0.21 -8.18
C ALA A 172 -11.85 -0.33 -7.15
N ALA A 173 -12.94 -0.93 -7.61
CA ALA A 173 -13.94 -1.56 -6.75
C ALA A 173 -13.36 -2.76 -5.98
N GLN A 174 -12.62 -3.63 -6.66
CA GLN A 174 -11.92 -4.75 -6.03
C GLN A 174 -10.90 -4.28 -4.99
N LEU A 175 -10.11 -3.25 -5.31
CA LEU A 175 -9.17 -2.66 -4.38
C LEU A 175 -9.87 -2.08 -3.14
N ALA A 176 -11.04 -1.45 -3.31
CA ALA A 176 -11.82 -0.93 -2.19
C ALA A 176 -12.33 -2.07 -1.28
N ILE A 177 -12.78 -3.19 -1.85
CA ILE A 177 -13.18 -4.39 -1.09
C ILE A 177 -11.99 -4.95 -0.31
N LEU A 178 -10.82 -5.10 -0.96
CA LEU A 178 -9.60 -5.59 -0.33
C LEU A 178 -9.13 -4.67 0.81
N LYS A 179 -9.20 -3.36 0.63
CA LYS A 179 -8.87 -2.39 1.68
C LYS A 179 -9.80 -2.53 2.90
N LYS A 180 -11.11 -2.69 2.67
CA LYS A 180 -12.07 -2.91 3.77
C LYS A 180 -11.80 -4.22 4.50
N SER A 181 -11.57 -5.30 3.76
CA SER A 181 -11.23 -6.61 4.32
C SER A 181 -9.93 -6.56 5.14
N LYS A 182 -8.88 -5.90 4.62
CA LYS A 182 -7.62 -5.71 5.35
C LYS A 182 -7.83 -4.97 6.67
N VAL A 183 -8.59 -3.88 6.67
CA VAL A 183 -8.88 -3.12 7.90
C VAL A 183 -9.65 -3.98 8.92
N ALA A 184 -10.57 -4.83 8.48
CA ALA A 184 -11.26 -5.76 9.37
C ALA A 184 -10.29 -6.80 9.97
N ALA A 185 -9.44 -7.41 9.12
CA ALA A 185 -8.44 -8.37 9.57
C ALA A 185 -7.42 -7.75 10.54
N ASP A 186 -6.97 -6.51 10.29
CA ASP A 186 -6.04 -5.80 11.18
C ASP A 186 -6.68 -5.52 12.56
N ARG A 187 -7.98 -5.21 12.60
CA ARG A 187 -8.73 -5.03 13.85
C ARG A 187 -8.88 -6.34 14.62
N GLU A 188 -9.21 -7.43 13.93
CA GLU A 188 -9.30 -8.76 14.55
C GLU A 188 -7.94 -9.21 15.09
N ALA A 189 -6.87 -9.03 14.32
CA ALA A 189 -5.51 -9.33 14.77
C ALA A 189 -5.11 -8.49 16.00
N ALA A 190 -5.48 -7.22 16.06
CA ALA A 190 -5.25 -6.38 17.23
C ALA A 190 -6.04 -6.86 18.46
N ALA A 191 -7.31 -7.26 18.28
CA ALA A 191 -8.14 -7.80 19.35
C ALA A 191 -7.55 -9.12 19.90
N LEU A 192 -7.14 -10.04 19.02
CA LEU A 192 -6.51 -11.30 19.40
C LEU A 192 -5.17 -11.08 20.13
N ARG A 193 -4.34 -10.13 19.68
CA ARG A 193 -3.10 -9.76 20.38
C ARG A 193 -3.37 -9.23 21.79
N SER A 194 -4.41 -8.41 21.96
CA SER A 194 -4.83 -7.90 23.27
C SER A 194 -5.31 -9.02 24.19
N GLN A 195 -6.13 -9.94 23.67
CA GLN A 195 -6.59 -11.13 24.41
C GLN A 195 -5.43 -12.05 24.81
N LEU A 196 -4.47 -12.27 23.92
CA LEU A 196 -3.30 -13.08 24.21
C LEU A 196 -2.43 -12.45 25.30
N ALA A 197 -2.24 -11.12 25.24
CA ALA A 197 -1.53 -10.38 26.28
C ALA A 197 -2.23 -10.46 27.65
N SER A 198 -3.56 -10.34 27.68
CA SER A 198 -4.33 -10.45 28.92
C SER A 198 -4.26 -11.85 29.52
N LEU A 199 -4.40 -12.90 28.70
CA LEU A 199 -4.26 -14.29 29.13
C LEU A 199 -2.83 -14.59 29.63
N GLN A 200 -1.80 -14.09 28.95
CA GLN A 200 -0.42 -14.23 29.44
C GLN A 200 -0.20 -13.53 30.78
N ALA A 201 -0.76 -12.34 30.96
CA ALA A 201 -0.68 -11.61 32.23
C ALA A 201 -1.42 -12.37 33.35
N GLN A 202 -2.62 -12.89 33.07
CA GLN A 202 -3.37 -13.72 34.01
C GLN A 202 -2.57 -14.97 34.39
N ARG A 203 -2.02 -15.69 33.40
CA ARG A 203 -1.23 -16.90 33.65
C ARG A 203 0.02 -16.61 34.49
N ARG A 204 0.71 -15.50 34.24
CA ARG A 204 1.84 -15.05 35.06
C ARG A 204 1.42 -14.81 36.52
N ARG A 205 0.28 -14.16 36.74
CA ARG A 205 -0.26 -13.92 38.09
C ARG A 205 -0.61 -15.23 38.79
N GLU A 206 -1.32 -16.14 38.11
CA GLU A 206 -1.66 -17.47 38.66
C GLU A 206 -0.41 -18.25 39.05
N LEU A 207 0.61 -18.26 38.20
CA LEU A 207 1.88 -18.92 38.48
C LEU A 207 2.62 -18.28 39.66
N GLN A 208 2.60 -16.95 39.78
CA GLN A 208 3.17 -16.27 40.95
C GLN A 208 2.44 -16.66 42.25
N VAL A 209 1.10 -16.68 42.24
CA VAL A 209 0.32 -17.11 43.41
C VAL A 209 0.60 -18.58 43.75
N ALA A 210 0.63 -19.46 42.75
CA ALA A 210 0.95 -20.87 42.96
C ALA A 210 2.35 -21.07 43.53
N ARG A 211 3.36 -20.34 43.01
CA ARG A 211 4.73 -20.35 43.54
C ARG A 211 4.81 -19.85 44.98
N ALA A 212 4.12 -18.76 45.31
CA ALA A 212 4.08 -18.25 46.68
C ALA A 212 3.43 -19.27 47.64
N ARG A 213 2.30 -19.87 47.25
CA ARG A 213 1.64 -20.93 48.04
C ARG A 213 2.54 -22.15 48.23
N ALA A 214 3.24 -22.58 47.19
CA ALA A 214 4.19 -23.69 47.28
C ALA A 214 5.35 -23.36 48.22
N ALA A 215 5.92 -22.16 48.13
CA ALA A 215 6.98 -21.70 49.04
C ALA A 215 6.53 -21.72 50.50
N THR A 216 5.33 -21.21 50.80
CA THR A 216 4.76 -21.24 52.16
C THR A 216 4.61 -22.67 52.68
N ARG A 217 4.12 -23.60 51.83
CA ARG A 217 3.99 -25.02 52.19
C ARG A 217 5.33 -25.69 52.46
N VAL A 218 6.36 -25.38 51.68
CA VAL A 218 7.71 -25.90 51.90
C VAL A 218 8.27 -25.40 53.24
N VAL A 219 8.08 -24.11 53.55
CA VAL A 219 8.52 -23.55 54.84
C VAL A 219 7.77 -24.18 56.01
N SER A 220 6.45 -24.36 55.92
CA SER A 220 5.67 -25.00 56.99
C SER A 220 6.09 -26.47 57.18
N ALA A 221 6.22 -27.24 56.09
CA ALA A 221 6.68 -28.62 56.13
C ALA A 221 8.10 -28.73 56.71
N HIS A 222 9.00 -27.81 56.38
CA HIS A 222 10.35 -27.78 56.96
C HIS A 222 10.32 -27.50 58.47
N ARG A 223 9.47 -26.58 58.93
CA ARG A 223 9.29 -26.29 60.36
C ARG A 223 8.72 -27.50 61.11
N GLU A 224 7.71 -28.16 60.55
CA GLU A 224 7.12 -29.38 61.11
C GLU A 224 8.13 -30.53 61.19
N ALA A 225 8.86 -30.79 60.09
CA ALA A 225 9.92 -31.79 60.05
C ALA A 225 11.01 -31.51 61.11
N SER A 226 11.41 -30.26 61.26
CA SER A 226 12.38 -29.83 62.28
C SER A 226 11.84 -30.03 63.71
N ALA A 227 10.56 -29.72 63.95
CA ALA A 227 9.91 -29.96 65.23
C ALA A 227 9.80 -31.47 65.55
N CYS A 228 9.49 -32.30 64.55
CA CYS A 228 9.48 -33.76 64.70
C CYS A 228 10.88 -34.31 65.02
N ARG A 229 11.93 -33.82 64.35
CA ARG A 229 13.33 -34.20 64.66
C ARG A 229 13.71 -33.84 66.09
N ARG A 230 13.33 -32.65 66.58
CA ARG A 230 13.55 -32.25 67.99
C ARG A 230 12.85 -33.18 68.97
N ARG A 231 11.56 -33.46 68.75
CA ARG A 231 10.77 -34.40 69.56
C ARG A 231 11.39 -35.79 69.59
N LEU A 232 11.87 -36.30 68.45
CA LEU A 232 12.57 -37.59 68.36
C LEU A 232 13.91 -37.58 69.10
N ALA A 233 14.67 -36.48 69.02
CA ALA A 233 15.92 -36.34 69.75
C ALA A 233 15.71 -36.29 71.26
N GLU A 234 14.66 -35.60 71.72
CA GLU A 234 14.25 -35.55 73.13
C GLU A 234 13.79 -36.91 73.65
N SER A 235 12.92 -37.62 72.92
CA SER A 235 12.50 -38.97 73.32
C SER A 235 13.68 -39.93 73.37
N SER A 236 14.61 -39.86 72.40
CA SER A 236 15.84 -40.65 72.40
C SER A 236 16.77 -40.32 73.59
N ARG A 237 16.79 -39.06 74.04
CA ARG A 237 17.53 -38.68 75.27
C ARG A 237 16.85 -39.26 76.51
N ARG A 238 15.52 -39.14 76.63
CA ARG A 238 14.75 -39.70 77.75
C ARG A 238 14.95 -41.21 77.88
N TRP A 239 14.80 -41.94 76.78
CA TRP A 239 15.03 -43.38 76.76
C TRP A 239 16.46 -43.76 77.18
N ARG A 240 17.48 -43.00 76.75
CA ARG A 240 18.87 -43.22 77.22
C ARG A 240 19.05 -42.93 78.71
N HIS A 241 18.34 -41.95 79.26
CA HIS A 241 18.35 -41.68 80.71
C HIS A 241 17.65 -42.79 81.49
N GLU A 242 16.47 -43.22 81.06
CA GLU A 242 15.73 -44.34 81.64
C GLU A 242 16.56 -45.62 81.60
N ARG A 243 17.16 -45.97 80.46
CA ARG A 243 18.03 -47.14 80.34
C ARG A 243 19.24 -47.08 81.28
N ARG A 244 19.84 -45.90 81.46
CA ARG A 244 20.94 -45.71 82.44
C ARG A 244 20.44 -45.89 83.88
N ALA A 245 19.26 -45.37 84.20
CA ALA A 245 18.66 -45.54 85.52
C ALA A 245 18.34 -47.01 85.82
N VAL A 246 17.74 -47.73 84.86
CA VAL A 246 17.49 -49.18 84.95
C VAL A 246 18.80 -49.94 85.16
N ASN A 247 19.84 -49.64 84.37
CA ASN A 247 21.15 -50.28 84.54
C ASN A 247 21.78 -49.97 85.91
N ALA A 248 21.61 -48.76 86.44
CA ALA A 248 22.09 -48.39 87.77
C ALA A 248 21.34 -49.15 88.88
N VAL A 249 20.02 -49.30 88.77
CA VAL A 249 19.21 -50.11 89.68
C VAL A 249 19.63 -51.58 89.62
N MET A 250 19.77 -52.15 88.42
CA MET A 250 20.29 -53.51 88.22
C MET A 250 21.66 -53.69 88.88
N GLY A 251 22.59 -52.75 88.68
CA GLY A 251 23.89 -52.76 89.33
C GLY A 251 23.79 -52.67 90.85
N ALA A 252 22.92 -51.82 91.39
CA ALA A 252 22.68 -51.70 92.84
C ALA A 252 22.05 -52.97 93.44
N VAL A 253 21.16 -53.64 92.71
CA VAL A 253 20.60 -54.92 93.11
C VAL A 253 21.70 -55.98 93.14
N GLN A 254 22.52 -56.08 92.10
CA GLN A 254 23.65 -57.02 92.07
C GLN A 254 24.65 -56.76 93.21
N THR A 255 24.99 -55.50 93.51
CA THR A 255 25.89 -55.19 94.63
C THR A 255 25.25 -55.51 95.98
N ALA A 256 23.94 -55.26 96.15
CA ALA A 256 23.20 -55.63 97.35
C ALA A 256 23.10 -57.16 97.53
N GLU A 257 22.87 -57.91 96.46
CA GLU A 257 22.87 -59.37 96.44
C GLU A 257 24.25 -59.92 96.84
N MET A 258 25.33 -59.39 96.28
CA MET A 258 26.70 -59.78 96.64
C MET A 258 27.04 -59.42 98.10
N ALA A 259 26.60 -58.24 98.58
CA ALA A 259 26.78 -57.84 99.97
C ALA A 259 25.98 -58.75 100.92
N ALA A 260 24.74 -59.10 100.57
CA ALA A 260 23.89 -60.03 101.32
C ALA A 260 24.46 -61.45 101.34
N ALA A 261 25.03 -61.92 100.22
CA ALA A 261 25.75 -63.18 100.16
C ALA A 261 26.99 -63.15 101.07
N GLY A 262 27.79 -62.07 101.01
CA GLY A 262 28.97 -61.90 101.87
C GLY A 262 28.66 -61.71 103.35
N THR A 263 27.51 -61.13 103.73
CA THR A 263 27.04 -61.10 105.13
C THR A 263 26.53 -62.47 105.56
N ALA A 264 25.80 -63.19 104.71
CA ALA A 264 25.37 -64.56 104.98
C ALA A 264 26.58 -65.50 105.19
N GLU A 265 27.63 -65.39 104.39
CA GLU A 265 28.88 -66.13 104.58
C GLU A 265 29.60 -65.76 105.89
N ARG A 266 29.69 -64.46 106.23
CA ARG A 266 30.25 -64.03 107.52
C ARG A 266 29.45 -64.54 108.70
N LEU A 267 28.12 -64.51 108.64
CA LEU A 267 27.26 -65.08 109.68
C LEU A 267 27.43 -66.60 109.79
N ARG A 268 27.56 -67.32 108.67
CA ARG A 268 27.90 -68.75 108.68
C ARG A 268 29.26 -69.01 109.32
N ALA A 269 30.28 -68.22 109.00
CA ALA A 269 31.61 -68.34 109.59
C ALA A 269 31.60 -68.03 111.10
N GLN A 270 30.94 -66.95 111.52
CA GLN A 270 30.78 -66.61 112.94
C GLN A 270 30.02 -67.70 113.70
N LEU A 271 28.93 -68.22 113.13
CA LEU A 271 28.23 -69.37 113.71
C LEU A 271 29.14 -70.58 113.80
N SER A 272 29.96 -70.88 112.79
CA SER A 272 30.90 -72.00 112.83
C SER A 272 31.97 -71.86 113.93
N GLN A 273 32.44 -70.64 114.22
CA GLN A 273 33.41 -70.35 115.28
C GLN A 273 32.79 -70.27 116.69
N ALA A 274 31.56 -69.73 116.80
CA ALA A 274 30.85 -69.63 118.07
C ALA A 274 30.25 -70.98 118.51
N ARG A 275 29.93 -71.86 117.56
CA ARG A 275 29.35 -73.18 117.81
C ARG A 275 30.18 -74.04 118.78
N PRO A 276 31.51 -74.22 118.64
CA PRO A 276 32.31 -74.96 119.61
C PRO A 276 32.37 -74.29 120.99
N ARG A 277 32.39 -72.95 121.07
CA ARG A 277 32.39 -72.22 122.35
C ARG A 277 31.05 -72.28 123.08
N LEU A 278 29.94 -72.20 122.35
CA LEU A 278 28.60 -72.42 122.89
C LEU A 278 28.43 -73.88 123.33
N LEU A 279 29.07 -74.82 122.64
CA LEU A 279 29.11 -76.23 123.04
C LEU A 279 29.96 -76.43 124.30
N GLU A 280 31.12 -75.78 124.41
CA GLU A 280 31.98 -75.81 125.60
C GLU A 280 31.29 -75.16 126.82
N GLU A 281 30.66 -73.99 126.65
CA GLU A 281 29.87 -73.33 127.71
C GLU A 281 28.71 -74.23 128.16
N HIS A 282 28.06 -74.94 127.22
CA HIS A 282 27.00 -75.88 127.53
C HIS A 282 27.52 -77.16 128.24
N LEU A 283 28.65 -77.71 127.79
CA LEU A 283 29.35 -78.85 128.41
C LEU A 283 29.85 -78.50 129.82
N ARG A 284 30.32 -77.27 130.01
CA ARG A 284 30.73 -76.73 131.31
C ARG A 284 29.55 -76.60 132.27
N ARG A 285 28.41 -76.05 131.82
CA ARG A 285 27.18 -75.96 132.64
C ARG A 285 26.55 -77.32 132.94
N THR A 286 26.74 -78.33 132.08
CA THR A 286 26.35 -79.72 132.36
C THR A 286 27.25 -80.37 133.41
N MET A 287 28.56 -80.11 133.37
CA MET A 287 29.50 -80.61 134.40
C MET A 287 29.36 -79.89 135.75
N GLU A 288 28.89 -78.64 135.78
CA GLU A 288 28.65 -77.87 137.02
C GLU A 288 27.30 -78.18 137.70
N GLY A 289 26.56 -79.21 137.26
CA GLY A 289 25.36 -79.74 137.94
C GLY A 289 24.15 -78.81 137.97
N ARG A 290 24.15 -77.70 137.20
CA ARG A 290 23.08 -76.68 137.19
C ARG A 290 22.39 -76.65 135.84
N MET A 291 21.44 -77.56 135.62
CA MET A 291 20.62 -77.57 134.40
C MET A 291 19.12 -77.42 134.67
N ASP A 292 18.58 -76.28 134.28
CA ASP A 292 17.14 -76.02 134.24
C ASP A 292 16.48 -76.66 132.99
N SER A 293 15.16 -76.83 133.04
CA SER A 293 14.36 -77.55 132.03
C SER A 293 14.44 -76.94 130.60
N ASP A 294 14.51 -75.61 130.48
CA ASP A 294 14.65 -74.92 129.19
C ASP A 294 16.04 -75.12 128.55
N SER A 295 17.08 -75.32 129.36
CA SER A 295 18.43 -75.59 128.87
C SER A 295 18.53 -76.96 128.18
N ARG A 296 17.76 -77.96 128.64
CA ARG A 296 17.66 -79.29 128.01
C ARG A 296 16.97 -79.25 126.64
N ARG A 297 16.05 -78.32 126.43
CA ARG A 297 15.33 -78.15 125.16
C ARG A 297 16.23 -77.55 124.07
N THR A 298 17.07 -76.60 124.45
CA THR A 298 18.09 -75.98 123.59
C THR A 298 19.20 -76.97 123.24
N ALA A 299 19.63 -77.81 124.20
CA ALA A 299 20.59 -78.90 123.98
C ALA A 299 20.13 -79.89 122.89
N ARG A 300 18.87 -80.33 122.94
CA ARG A 300 18.30 -81.23 121.93
C ARG A 300 18.25 -80.60 120.54
N ARG A 301 18.04 -79.28 120.43
CA ARG A 301 18.06 -78.57 119.14
C ARG A 301 19.48 -78.42 118.59
N LEU A 302 20.48 -78.17 119.45
CA LEU A 302 21.87 -78.07 119.03
C LEU A 302 22.46 -79.42 118.59
N LEU A 303 22.07 -80.52 119.25
CA LEU A 303 22.43 -81.89 118.85
C LEU A 303 21.73 -82.34 117.55
N LYS A 304 20.46 -81.94 117.32
CA LYS A 304 19.74 -82.18 116.05
C LYS A 304 20.28 -81.41 114.84
N LEU A 305 21.21 -80.48 115.05
CA LEU A 305 21.88 -79.76 113.96
C LEU A 305 23.28 -80.33 113.68
N LEU A 306 23.75 -81.29 114.49
CA LEU A 306 25.06 -81.95 114.38
C LEU A 306 24.97 -83.37 113.76
N PHE A 307 23.76 -83.86 113.53
CA PHE A 307 23.39 -85.01 112.69
C PHE A 307 22.20 -84.58 111.82
#